data_AF-A0A7V3U5H4-F1
#
_entry.id   AF-A0A7V3U5H4-F1
#
_cell.length_a   1.000
_cell.length_b   1.000
_cell.length_c   1.000
_cell.angle_alpha   90.00
_cell.angle_beta   90.00
_cell.angle_gamma   90.00
#
_symmetry.space_group_name_H-M   'P 1'
#
loop_
_entity.id
_entity.type
_entity.pdbx_description
1 polymer ?
#
loop_
_entity_poly.entity_id
_entity_poly.type
_entity_poly.pdbx_seq_one_letter_code
_entity_poly.pdbx_strand_id
1 'polypeptide(L)'
;MAPATKPTAIIVAHGQPSDPVPAEQALHDVAERVAQHLPRWTITSATMAAKGALEQALEQHPTAAIYPLFMADGWFIGTALPDRLLQHGCTILPPLGMDKNLPLLAADILTDRLHDLDWDMRETRLLIAAHGGQHSPNPARAARHFAAVLGKV
;
A
#
# COMPACT_ATOMS: atom_id res chain seq x y z
N MET A 1 31.23 -12.45 16.10
CA MET A 1 30.04 -11.58 16.03
C MET A 1 29.12 -12.15 14.97
N ALA A 2 27.89 -12.52 15.31
CA ALA A 2 26.91 -12.94 14.30
C ALA A 2 26.63 -11.76 13.36
N PRO A 3 26.46 -11.97 12.05
CA PRO A 3 26.11 -10.89 11.14
C PRO A 3 24.82 -10.23 11.63
N ALA A 4 24.80 -8.90 11.70
CA ALA A 4 23.58 -8.15 11.99
C ALA A 4 22.57 -8.44 10.88
N THR A 5 21.47 -9.11 11.23
CA THR A 5 20.39 -9.39 10.30
C THR A 5 19.77 -8.07 9.85
N LYS A 6 19.63 -7.88 8.53
CA LYS A 6 18.95 -6.70 7.98
C LYS A 6 17.51 -6.65 8.50
N PRO A 7 16.98 -5.47 8.88
CA PRO A 7 15.55 -5.34 9.17
C PRO A 7 14.72 -5.74 7.94
N THR A 8 13.59 -6.38 8.19
CA THR A 8 12.70 -6.91 7.15
C THR A 8 11.39 -6.15 7.09
N ALA A 9 10.87 -5.94 5.89
CA ALA A 9 9.52 -5.44 5.69
C ALA A 9 8.77 -6.28 4.66
N ILE A 10 7.48 -6.51 4.90
CA ILE A 10 6.56 -7.22 3.99
C ILE A 10 5.54 -6.21 3.49
N ILE A 11 5.51 -5.97 2.18
CA ILE A 11 4.45 -5.20 1.54
C ILE A 11 3.25 -6.12 1.34
N VAL A 12 2.11 -5.78 1.92
CA VAL A 12 0.91 -6.62 1.87
C VAL A 12 -0.19 -5.94 1.07
N ALA A 13 -0.72 -6.62 0.05
CA ALA A 13 -1.87 -6.16 -0.71
C ALA A 13 -3.04 -7.15 -0.62
N HIS A 14 -4.23 -6.72 -1.06
CA HIS A 14 -5.37 -7.64 -1.12
C HIS A 14 -5.12 -8.80 -2.10
N GLY A 15 -4.61 -8.49 -3.30
CA GLY A 15 -4.54 -9.43 -4.43
C GLY A 15 -5.90 -9.63 -5.11
N GLN A 16 -5.92 -10.51 -6.12
CA GLN A 16 -7.09 -10.78 -6.94
C GLN A 16 -7.50 -12.26 -6.80
N PRO A 17 -8.56 -12.60 -6.03
CA PRO A 17 -8.93 -14.00 -5.77
C PRO A 17 -9.23 -14.83 -7.02
N SER A 18 -9.75 -14.20 -8.08
CA SER A 18 -10.07 -14.87 -9.34
C SER A 18 -8.84 -15.22 -10.17
N ASP A 19 -7.73 -14.52 -9.97
CA ASP A 19 -6.46 -14.76 -10.68
C ASP A 19 -5.28 -14.24 -9.82
N PRO A 20 -4.84 -15.03 -8.83
CA PRO A 20 -3.92 -14.56 -7.80
C PRO A 20 -2.46 -14.46 -8.28
N VAL A 21 -2.06 -15.25 -9.28
CA VAL A 21 -0.65 -15.35 -9.72
C VAL A 21 -0.14 -14.02 -10.32
N PRO A 22 -0.85 -13.36 -11.26
CA PRO A 22 -0.39 -12.08 -11.78
C PRO A 22 -0.37 -10.98 -10.71
N ALA A 23 -1.31 -11.02 -9.76
CA ALA A 23 -1.35 -10.04 -8.67
C ALA A 23 -0.17 -10.19 -7.70
N GLU A 24 0.25 -11.41 -7.40
CA GLU A 24 1.47 -11.68 -6.63
C GLU A 24 2.72 -11.18 -7.37
N GLN A 25 2.86 -11.52 -8.65
CA GLN A 25 4.02 -11.09 -9.43
C GLN A 25 4.10 -9.56 -9.51
N ALA A 26 2.98 -8.88 -9.79
CA ALA A 26 2.96 -7.43 -9.84
C ALA A 26 3.35 -6.78 -8.49
N LEU A 27 2.95 -7.38 -7.37
CA LEU A 27 3.33 -6.90 -6.04
C LEU A 27 4.81 -7.18 -5.75
N HIS A 28 5.32 -8.32 -6.19
CA HIS A 28 6.74 -8.65 -6.11
C HIS A 28 7.61 -7.62 -6.87
N ASP A 29 7.22 -7.26 -8.09
CA ASP A 29 7.92 -6.25 -8.89
C ASP A 29 7.89 -4.86 -8.22
N VAL A 30 6.83 -4.53 -7.46
CA VAL A 30 6.80 -3.33 -6.60
C VAL A 30 7.83 -3.46 -5.47
N ALA A 31 7.84 -4.59 -4.75
CA ALA A 31 8.78 -4.82 -3.65
C ALA A 31 10.24 -4.77 -4.08
N GLU A 32 10.59 -5.30 -5.26
CA GLU A 32 11.95 -5.21 -5.80
C GLU A 32 12.37 -3.76 -6.06
N ARG A 33 11.49 -2.94 -6.65
CA ARG A 33 11.76 -1.51 -6.85
C ARG A 33 11.93 -0.77 -5.53
N VAL A 34 11.10 -1.09 -4.53
CA VAL A 34 11.25 -0.51 -3.18
C VAL A 34 12.58 -0.92 -2.55
N ALA A 35 13.01 -2.18 -2.72
CA ALA A 35 14.28 -2.69 -2.21
C ALA A 35 15.49 -1.93 -2.76
N GLN A 36 15.45 -1.50 -4.03
CA GLN A 36 16.50 -0.70 -4.66
C GLN A 36 16.71 0.65 -3.94
N HIS A 37 15.66 1.21 -3.35
CA HIS A 37 15.74 2.45 -2.55
C HIS A 37 16.09 2.21 -1.07
N LEU A 38 16.06 0.95 -0.60
CA LEU A 38 16.27 0.59 0.80
C LEU A 38 17.34 -0.52 0.95
N PRO A 39 18.60 -0.28 0.56
CA PRO A 39 19.63 -1.34 0.50
C PRO A 39 19.99 -1.98 1.85
N ARG A 40 19.63 -1.30 2.95
CA ARG A 40 19.81 -1.81 4.33
C ARG A 40 18.66 -2.67 4.83
N TRP A 41 17.58 -2.78 4.07
CA TRP A 41 16.41 -3.59 4.40
C TRP A 41 16.34 -4.81 3.50
N THR A 42 15.63 -5.83 3.99
CA THR A 42 15.09 -6.90 3.16
C THR A 42 13.62 -6.59 2.92
N ILE A 43 13.24 -6.33 1.67
CA ILE A 43 11.86 -6.05 1.29
C ILE A 43 11.31 -7.27 0.57
N THR A 44 10.16 -7.77 1.02
CA THR A 44 9.40 -8.83 0.37
C THR A 44 7.94 -8.41 0.25
N SER A 45 7.11 -9.26 -0.34
CA SER A 45 5.70 -9.01 -0.53
C SER A 45 4.87 -10.28 -0.41
N ALA A 46 3.60 -10.09 -0.07
CA ALA A 46 2.60 -11.13 -0.21
C ALA A 46 1.22 -10.49 -0.39
N THR A 47 0.39 -11.07 -1.25
CA THR A 47 -1.04 -10.78 -1.29
C THR A 47 -1.80 -11.63 -0.28
N MET A 48 -2.95 -11.14 0.14
CA MET A 48 -3.87 -11.89 0.98
C MET A 48 -4.67 -12.94 0.20
N ALA A 49 -4.82 -12.77 -1.11
CA ALA A 49 -5.62 -13.63 -1.99
C ALA A 49 -4.88 -14.91 -2.41
N ALA A 50 -3.55 -14.88 -2.53
CA ALA A 50 -2.77 -16.08 -2.79
C ALA A 50 -2.71 -16.96 -1.53
N LYS A 51 -3.19 -18.19 -1.66
CA LYS A 51 -3.30 -19.12 -0.54
C LYS A 51 -1.93 -19.41 0.07
N GLY A 52 -1.74 -19.03 1.33
CA GLY A 52 -0.54 -19.30 2.12
C GLY A 52 0.65 -18.37 1.85
N ALA A 53 0.55 -17.42 0.91
CA ALA A 53 1.68 -16.56 0.56
C ALA A 53 2.10 -15.66 1.73
N LEU A 54 1.14 -15.03 2.42
CA LEU A 54 1.43 -14.21 3.59
C LEU A 54 1.98 -15.05 4.74
N GLU A 55 1.41 -16.22 5.01
CA GLU A 55 1.88 -17.13 6.06
C GLU A 55 3.33 -17.54 5.83
N GLN A 56 3.69 -17.94 4.60
CA GLN A 56 5.07 -18.28 4.23
C GLN A 56 6.02 -17.09 4.42
N ALA A 57 5.62 -15.88 4.03
CA ALA A 57 6.43 -14.68 4.22
C ALA A 57 6.63 -14.34 5.71
N LEU A 58 5.61 -14.59 6.55
CA LEU A 58 5.68 -14.37 7.99
C LEU A 58 6.55 -15.41 8.70
N GLU A 59 6.51 -16.67 8.27
CA GLU A 59 7.41 -17.72 8.77
C GLU A 59 8.88 -17.39 8.49
N GLN A 60 9.17 -16.84 7.29
CA GLN A 60 10.51 -16.40 6.91
C GLN A 60 10.95 -15.12 7.63
N HIS A 61 10.00 -14.24 7.97
CA HIS A 61 10.27 -12.94 8.57
C HIS A 61 9.34 -12.63 9.76
N PRO A 62 9.48 -13.36 10.89
CA PRO A 62 8.51 -13.34 11.99
C PRO A 62 8.46 -12.03 12.78
N THR A 63 9.38 -11.10 12.52
CA THR A 63 9.47 -9.78 13.19
C THR A 63 9.44 -8.62 12.18
N ALA A 64 8.93 -8.86 10.97
CA ALA A 64 8.91 -7.84 9.93
C ALA A 64 7.98 -6.65 10.25
N ALA A 65 8.31 -5.50 9.68
CA ALA A 65 7.36 -4.41 9.53
C ALA A 65 6.40 -4.75 8.38
N ILE A 66 5.11 -4.72 8.63
CA ILE A 66 4.07 -4.97 7.63
C ILE A 66 3.65 -3.63 7.05
N TYR A 67 3.90 -3.40 5.76
CA TYR A 67 3.47 -2.20 5.06
C TYR A 67 2.21 -2.51 4.23
N PRO A 68 1.02 -2.06 4.66
CA PRO A 68 -0.21 -2.42 3.98
C PRO A 68 -0.46 -1.51 2.76
N LEU A 69 -0.48 -2.08 1.57
CA LEU A 69 -0.80 -1.41 0.31
C LEU A 69 -2.33 -1.28 0.14
N PHE A 70 -2.98 -0.64 1.10
CA PHE A 70 -4.42 -0.38 1.12
C PHE A 70 -4.71 1.12 1.18
N MET A 71 -5.88 1.51 0.66
CA MET A 71 -6.25 2.93 0.55
C MET A 71 -6.99 3.48 1.79
N ALA A 72 -7.37 2.62 2.73
CA ALA A 72 -8.11 3.00 3.93
C ALA A 72 -7.87 2.04 5.09
N ASP A 73 -8.14 2.52 6.31
CA ASP A 73 -8.14 1.80 7.58
C ASP A 73 -9.42 0.96 7.77
N GLY A 74 -9.69 0.06 6.81
CA GLY A 74 -10.88 -0.79 6.83
C GLY A 74 -10.73 -2.07 7.65
N TRP A 75 -11.73 -2.97 7.53
CA TRP A 75 -11.75 -4.29 8.18
C TRP A 75 -10.46 -5.10 7.94
N PHE A 76 -9.84 -4.96 6.77
CA PHE A 76 -8.56 -5.60 6.47
C PHE A 76 -7.44 -5.17 7.43
N ILE A 77 -7.31 -3.86 7.69
CA ILE A 77 -6.27 -3.30 8.56
C ILE A 77 -6.60 -3.53 10.03
N GLY A 78 -7.87 -3.35 10.41
CA GLY A 78 -8.29 -3.41 11.81
C GLY A 78 -8.57 -4.82 12.35
N THR A 79 -8.73 -5.82 11.48
CA THR A 79 -9.14 -7.17 11.90
C THR A 79 -8.45 -8.27 11.09
N ALA A 80 -8.69 -8.33 9.78
CA ALA A 80 -8.27 -9.50 8.99
C ALA A 80 -6.76 -9.72 8.93
N LEU A 81 -5.99 -8.62 8.83
CA LEU A 81 -4.53 -8.67 8.86
C LEU A 81 -4.00 -8.93 10.28
N PRO A 82 -4.41 -8.19 11.34
CA PRO A 82 -4.06 -8.52 12.71
C PRO A 82 -4.29 -9.98 13.11
N ASP A 83 -5.43 -10.57 12.75
CA ASP A 83 -5.76 -11.96 13.09
C ASP A 83 -4.76 -12.97 12.50
N ARG A 84 -4.25 -12.69 11.29
CA ARG A 84 -3.22 -13.52 10.63
C ARG A 84 -1.82 -13.30 11.22
N LEU A 85 -1.61 -12.20 11.94
CA LEU A 85 -0.33 -11.83 12.54
C LEU A 85 -0.17 -12.26 14.00
N LEU A 86 -1.23 -12.73 14.67
CA LEU A 86 -1.25 -13.01 16.13
C LEU A 86 -0.09 -13.86 16.66
N GLN A 87 0.48 -14.74 15.83
CA GLN A 87 1.59 -15.63 16.21
C GLN A 87 2.99 -15.05 15.92
N HIS A 88 3.07 -13.85 15.35
CA HIS A 88 4.29 -13.24 14.87
C HIS A 88 4.57 -11.92 15.61
N GLY A 89 5.84 -11.59 15.83
CA GLY A 89 6.28 -10.32 16.42
C GLY A 89 6.28 -9.15 15.43
N CYS A 90 5.37 -9.16 14.45
CA CYS A 90 5.33 -8.20 13.36
C CYS A 90 4.65 -6.89 13.79
N THR A 91 5.06 -5.78 13.18
CA THR A 91 4.45 -4.45 13.42
C THR A 91 3.72 -3.96 12.18
N ILE A 92 2.42 -3.67 12.29
CA ILE A 92 1.65 -3.09 11.19
C ILE A 92 1.92 -1.58 11.10
N LEU A 93 2.42 -1.12 9.95
CA LEU A 93 2.60 0.29 9.63
C LEU A 93 1.28 0.92 9.13
N PRO A 94 1.16 2.26 9.16
CA PRO A 94 0.05 2.94 8.50
C PRO A 94 -0.05 2.53 7.02
N PRO A 95 -1.28 2.30 6.51
CA PRO A 95 -1.47 1.89 5.13
C PRO A 95 -1.18 3.03 4.14
N LEU A 96 -0.84 2.69 2.89
CA LEU A 96 -0.49 3.65 1.84
C LEU A 96 -1.50 4.81 1.73
N GLY A 97 -2.80 4.52 1.73
CA GLY A 97 -3.83 5.55 1.56
C GLY A 97 -3.87 6.59 2.67
N MET A 98 -3.31 6.28 3.85
CA MET A 98 -3.23 7.17 5.00
C MET A 98 -1.87 7.88 5.08
N ASP A 99 -0.98 7.68 4.10
CA ASP A 99 0.27 8.41 4.02
C ASP A 99 -0.01 9.90 3.75
N LYS A 100 0.46 10.75 4.67
CA LYS A 100 0.28 12.20 4.60
C LYS A 100 0.89 12.82 3.35
N ASN A 101 1.87 12.17 2.73
CA ASN A 101 2.54 12.65 1.53
C ASN A 101 1.86 12.18 0.24
N LEU A 102 0.88 11.26 0.32
CA LEU A 102 0.21 10.74 -0.86
C LEU A 102 -0.52 11.84 -1.68
N PRO A 103 -1.20 12.82 -1.07
CA PRO A 103 -1.79 13.94 -1.84
C PRO A 103 -0.74 14.81 -2.55
N LEU A 104 0.43 15.02 -1.94
CA LEU A 104 1.51 15.80 -2.55
C LEU A 104 2.09 15.08 -3.76
N LEU A 105 2.37 13.77 -3.62
CA LEU A 105 2.82 12.95 -4.74
C LEU A 105 1.82 12.98 -5.91
N ALA A 106 0.52 12.95 -5.61
CA ALA A 106 -0.50 13.06 -6.64
C ALA A 106 -0.53 14.45 -7.29
N ALA A 107 -0.32 15.52 -6.52
CA ALA A 107 -0.25 16.88 -7.06
C ALA A 107 0.93 17.03 -8.02
N ASP A 108 2.10 16.48 -7.68
CA ASP A 108 3.29 16.49 -8.54
C ASP A 108 3.01 15.75 -9.87
N ILE A 109 2.49 14.53 -9.80
CA ILE A 109 2.13 13.73 -10.98
C ILE A 109 1.09 14.44 -11.86
N LEU A 110 0.08 15.07 -11.24
CA LEU A 110 -0.94 15.81 -11.97
C LEU A 110 -0.37 17.06 -12.64
N THR A 111 0.54 17.77 -11.97
CA THR A 111 1.18 18.97 -12.52
C THR A 111 2.00 18.63 -13.76
N ASP A 112 2.83 17.58 -13.68
CA ASP A 112 3.60 17.08 -14.82
C ASP A 112 2.66 16.67 -15.97
N ARG A 113 1.55 16.00 -15.64
CA ARG A 113 0.60 15.55 -16.64
C ARG A 113 -0.16 16.70 -17.32
N LEU A 114 -0.53 17.74 -16.59
CA LEU A 114 -1.18 18.93 -17.15
C LEU A 114 -0.23 19.70 -18.06
N HIS A 115 1.04 19.80 -17.67
CA HIS A 115 2.08 20.39 -18.49
C HIS A 115 2.25 19.63 -19.81
N ASP A 116 2.34 18.29 -19.78
CA ASP A 116 2.46 17.46 -20.97
C ASP A 116 1.25 17.57 -21.93
N LEU A 117 0.10 17.93 -21.40
CA LEU A 117 -1.14 18.10 -22.15
C LEU A 117 -1.39 19.55 -22.58
N ASP A 118 -0.56 20.51 -22.15
CA ASP A 118 -0.77 21.95 -22.30
C ASP A 118 -2.13 22.42 -21.74
N TRP A 119 -2.52 21.89 -20.57
CA TRP A 119 -3.78 22.23 -19.90
C TRP A 119 -3.55 23.21 -18.75
N ASP A 120 -4.33 24.29 -18.69
CA ASP A 120 -4.33 25.19 -17.53
C ASP A 120 -5.01 24.47 -16.34
N MET A 121 -4.30 24.38 -15.22
CA MET A 121 -4.81 23.83 -13.97
C MET A 121 -6.10 24.51 -13.51
N ARG A 122 -6.24 25.83 -13.73
CA ARG A 122 -7.41 26.61 -13.29
C ARG A 122 -8.68 26.31 -14.08
N GLU A 123 -8.51 25.85 -15.33
CA GLU A 123 -9.61 25.47 -16.21
C GLU A 123 -9.89 23.96 -16.17
N THR A 124 -9.09 23.21 -15.40
CA THR A 124 -9.19 21.75 -15.34
C THR A 124 -9.96 21.30 -14.10
N ARG A 125 -10.93 20.39 -14.32
CA ARG A 125 -11.64 19.72 -13.23
C ARG A 125 -11.11 18.32 -13.02
N LEU A 126 -10.78 18.01 -11.77
CA LEU A 126 -10.31 16.69 -11.36
C LEU A 126 -11.47 15.85 -10.80
N LEU A 127 -11.63 14.63 -11.30
CA LEU A 127 -12.49 13.60 -10.73
C LEU A 127 -11.63 12.52 -10.07
N ILE A 128 -11.78 12.34 -8.76
CA ILE A 128 -11.13 11.24 -8.02
C ILE A 128 -12.04 10.01 -8.06
N ALA A 129 -11.67 9.03 -8.88
CA ALA A 129 -12.33 7.72 -8.89
C ALA A 129 -11.68 6.80 -7.83
N ALA A 130 -12.51 6.22 -6.96
CA ALA A 130 -12.07 5.29 -5.93
C ALA A 130 -13.04 4.11 -5.83
N HIS A 131 -12.53 2.93 -5.45
CA HIS A 131 -13.33 1.70 -5.37
C HIS A 131 -14.49 1.80 -4.36
N GLY A 132 -14.31 2.56 -3.28
CA GLY A 132 -15.29 2.65 -2.20
C GLY A 132 -15.33 1.38 -1.34
N GLY A 133 -16.42 1.19 -0.61
CA GLY A 133 -16.63 0.01 0.22
C GLY A 133 -18.12 -0.22 0.48
N GLN A 134 -18.57 -1.46 0.31
CA GLN A 134 -19.98 -1.82 0.51
C GLN A 134 -20.37 -1.87 1.99
N HIS A 135 -19.44 -2.30 2.85
CA HIS A 135 -19.70 -2.55 4.27
C HIS A 135 -19.10 -1.51 5.20
N SER A 136 -18.41 -0.50 4.67
CA SER A 136 -17.78 0.54 5.48
C SER A 136 -17.74 1.88 4.76
N PRO A 137 -18.04 3.00 5.46
CA PRO A 137 -17.83 4.34 4.93
C PRO A 137 -16.36 4.76 4.86
N ASN A 138 -15.43 4.01 5.47
CA ASN A 138 -14.02 4.41 5.61
C ASN A 138 -13.35 4.67 4.24
N PRO A 139 -13.47 3.81 3.21
CA PRO A 139 -12.85 4.07 1.91
C PRO A 139 -13.38 5.34 1.25
N ALA A 140 -14.69 5.61 1.36
CA ALA A 140 -15.28 6.83 0.82
C ALA A 140 -14.83 8.08 1.59
N ARG A 141 -14.66 7.98 2.92
CA ARG A 141 -14.09 9.09 3.71
C ARG A 141 -12.62 9.33 3.37
N ALA A 142 -11.82 8.28 3.22
CA ALA A 142 -10.42 8.37 2.82
C ALA A 142 -10.28 9.07 1.45
N ALA A 143 -11.08 8.66 0.45
CA ALA A 143 -11.07 9.29 -0.87
C ALA A 143 -11.49 10.78 -0.82
N ARG A 144 -12.53 11.12 -0.05
CA ARG A 144 -12.95 12.52 0.14
C ARG A 144 -11.90 13.35 0.88
N HIS A 145 -11.25 12.77 1.90
CA HIS A 145 -10.17 13.43 2.62
C HIS A 145 -8.98 13.68 1.70
N PHE A 146 -8.56 12.67 0.95
CA PHE A 146 -7.52 12.79 -0.07
C PHE A 146 -7.84 13.92 -1.06
N ALA A 147 -9.06 13.96 -1.62
CA ALA A 147 -9.49 15.02 -2.53
C ALA A 147 -9.48 16.40 -1.87
N ALA A 148 -9.91 16.51 -0.60
CA ALA A 148 -9.93 17.77 0.13
C ALA A 148 -8.54 18.29 0.50
N VAL A 149 -7.55 17.40 0.68
CA VAL A 149 -6.14 17.80 0.87
C VAL A 149 -5.53 18.16 -0.46
N LEU A 150 -5.74 17.34 -1.50
CA LEU A 150 -5.24 17.59 -2.85
C LEU A 150 -5.73 18.92 -3.43
N GLY A 151 -6.98 19.29 -3.22
CA GLY A 151 -7.53 20.57 -3.70
C GLY A 151 -6.99 21.81 -2.99
N LYS A 152 -6.04 21.67 -2.05
CA LYS A 152 -5.42 22.78 -1.30
C LYS A 152 -3.92 22.91 -1.54
N VAL A 153 -3.30 21.90 -2.15
CA VAL A 153 -1.89 21.90 -2.55
C VAL A 153 -1.77 22.37 -3.98
#